data_AF-A0A1H5H3P0-F1
#
_entry.id   AF-A0A1H5H3P0-F1
#
_cell.length_a   1.000
_cell.length_b   1.000
_cell.length_c   1.000
_cell.angle_alpha   90.00
_cell.angle_beta   90.00
_cell.angle_gamma   90.00
#
_symmetry.space_group_name_H-M   'P 1'
#
loop_
_entity.id
_entity.type
_entity.pdbx_description
1 polymer ?
#
loop_
_entity_poly.entity_id
_entity_poly.type
_entity_poly.pdbx_seq_one_letter_code
_entity_poly.pdbx_strand_id
1 'polypeptide(L)'
;MAYSTNEMMTVAAARRLKNGSVCFVGIGLPSKAANLARLTSSPDVVLIYESGPIGAKPSVLPLSIGDGELAETADTVVPTGEIFRYWLQGGRIDVGFLGAAQVDRFGNINTTVVGDYHQPKVRLPGAGGAPEIAGSAKSVLIILKQSARSFVDKLDFITSVGHGEGGDSRKRLGLPGAGPVGIITDLCIMEPEEGTHEFVVTALHPGVTREQVIAATGWPVRFAEQVDTTAEPTDLELTALRDLEARTAAAHGQAPGEA
;
A
#
# COMPACT_ATOMS: atom_id res chain seq x y z
N MET A 1 14.85 -2.10 -20.79
CA MET A 1 13.71 -1.19 -20.55
C MET A 1 14.24 0.08 -19.93
N ALA A 2 13.60 1.22 -20.17
CA ALA A 2 14.02 2.52 -19.62
C ALA A 2 13.74 2.69 -18.11
N TYR A 3 12.99 1.74 -17.53
CA TYR A 3 12.60 1.65 -16.13
C TYR A 3 12.55 0.18 -15.68
N SER A 4 12.60 -0.03 -14.36
CA SER A 4 12.48 -1.32 -13.67
C SER A 4 11.04 -1.62 -13.28
N THR A 5 10.74 -2.87 -12.94
CA THR A 5 9.41 -3.27 -12.44
C THR A 5 9.05 -2.59 -11.12
N ASN A 6 10.04 -2.29 -10.27
CA ASN A 6 9.83 -1.54 -9.03
C ASN A 6 9.44 -0.09 -9.28
N GLU A 7 10.08 0.57 -10.25
CA GLU A 7 9.71 1.93 -10.66
C GLU A 7 8.29 1.93 -11.26
N MET A 8 7.97 0.96 -12.13
CA MET A 8 6.61 0.78 -12.68
C MET A 8 5.57 0.62 -11.57
N MET A 9 5.78 -0.29 -10.60
CA MET A 9 4.90 -0.49 -9.46
C MET A 9 4.70 0.79 -8.65
N THR A 10 5.79 1.49 -8.34
CA THR A 10 5.76 2.72 -7.52
C THR A 10 4.97 3.82 -8.22
N VAL A 11 5.21 4.01 -9.52
CA VAL A 11 4.49 5.00 -10.34
C VAL A 11 3.01 4.63 -10.48
N ALA A 12 2.71 3.36 -10.76
CA ALA A 12 1.33 2.88 -10.85
C ALA A 12 0.57 3.13 -9.54
N ALA A 13 1.21 2.88 -8.39
CA ALA A 13 0.59 3.09 -7.10
C ALA A 13 0.47 4.58 -6.73
N ALA A 14 1.44 5.41 -7.08
CA ALA A 14 1.38 6.86 -6.90
C ALA A 14 0.18 7.48 -7.64
N ARG A 15 -0.07 7.04 -8.88
CA ARG A 15 -1.22 7.48 -9.70
C ARG A 15 -2.60 7.12 -9.11
N ARG A 16 -2.66 6.22 -8.12
CA ARG A 16 -3.92 5.84 -7.45
C ARG A 16 -4.33 6.81 -6.35
N LEU A 17 -3.42 7.66 -5.87
CA LEU A 17 -3.77 8.74 -4.97
C LEU A 17 -4.37 9.90 -5.75
N LYS A 18 -5.44 10.48 -5.20
CA LYS A 18 -6.10 11.65 -5.78
C LYS A 18 -5.50 12.91 -5.19
N ASN A 19 -5.31 13.93 -6.02
CA ASN A 19 -4.87 15.24 -5.53
C ASN A 19 -5.86 15.78 -4.47
N GLY A 20 -5.35 16.28 -3.35
CA GLY A 20 -6.16 16.77 -2.24
C GLY A 20 -6.74 15.70 -1.29
N SER A 21 -6.48 14.41 -1.54
CA SER A 21 -6.93 13.35 -0.61
C SER A 21 -6.11 13.33 0.68
N VAL A 22 -6.75 12.94 1.79
CA VAL A 22 -6.07 12.68 3.06
C VAL A 22 -5.64 11.21 3.11
N CYS A 23 -4.33 10.99 2.99
CA CYS A 23 -3.71 9.68 2.92
C CYS A 23 -3.04 9.32 4.25
N PHE A 24 -3.47 8.23 4.88
CA PHE A 24 -2.78 7.65 6.02
C PHE A 24 -1.76 6.64 5.51
N VAL A 25 -0.49 6.94 5.68
CA VAL A 25 0.63 6.30 4.98
C VAL A 25 1.45 5.43 5.92
N GLY A 26 1.72 4.18 5.52
CA GLY A 26 2.74 3.33 6.15
C GLY A 26 4.16 3.61 5.63
N ILE A 27 5.19 3.03 6.26
CA ILE A 27 6.60 3.16 5.83
C ILE A 27 6.92 2.19 4.67
N GLY A 28 8.00 2.47 3.93
CA GLY A 28 8.47 1.64 2.82
C GLY A 28 7.75 1.95 1.51
N LEU A 29 7.30 0.92 0.79
CA LEU A 29 6.65 1.06 -0.52
C LEU A 29 5.45 2.03 -0.53
N PRO A 30 4.52 2.01 0.46
CA PRO A 30 3.44 2.99 0.52
C PRO A 30 3.95 4.43 0.67
N SER A 31 4.92 4.67 1.57
CA SER A 31 5.54 5.99 1.76
C SER A 31 6.22 6.49 0.49
N LYS A 32 6.91 5.60 -0.23
CA LYS A 32 7.57 5.92 -1.49
C LYS A 32 6.58 6.33 -2.56
N ALA A 33 5.52 5.54 -2.77
CA ALA A 33 4.48 5.87 -3.73
C ALA A 33 3.70 7.14 -3.35
N ALA A 34 3.39 7.34 -2.07
CA ALA A 34 2.69 8.53 -1.59
C ALA A 34 3.51 9.83 -1.78
N ASN A 35 4.81 9.78 -1.48
CA ASN A 35 5.70 10.91 -1.72
C ASN A 35 5.94 11.15 -3.21
N LEU A 36 6.03 10.11 -4.04
CA LEU A 36 6.07 10.29 -5.48
C LEU A 36 4.81 10.99 -5.99
N ALA A 37 3.62 10.58 -5.53
CA ALA A 37 2.37 11.23 -5.89
C ALA A 37 2.40 12.73 -5.52
N ARG A 38 2.83 13.06 -4.29
CA ARG A 38 3.02 14.45 -3.82
C ARG A 38 3.99 15.26 -4.68
N LEU A 39 5.03 14.64 -5.22
CA LEU A 39 6.01 15.33 -6.05
C LEU A 39 5.59 15.44 -7.53
N THR A 40 4.48 14.81 -7.92
CA THR A 40 4.06 14.71 -9.32
C THR A 40 2.57 14.96 -9.51
N SER A 41 1.75 13.90 -9.51
CA SER A 41 0.35 13.91 -9.92
C SER A 41 -0.62 14.48 -8.88
N SER A 42 -0.21 14.53 -7.61
CA SER A 42 -1.06 14.88 -6.47
C SER A 42 -0.35 15.80 -5.47
N PRO A 43 0.08 17.01 -5.87
CA PRO A 43 0.85 17.93 -5.02
C PRO A 43 0.17 18.35 -3.71
N ASP A 44 -1.15 18.34 -3.67
CA ASP A 44 -1.99 18.72 -2.52
C ASP A 44 -2.44 17.52 -1.68
N VAL A 45 -1.92 16.30 -1.93
CA VAL A 45 -2.21 15.14 -1.07
C VAL A 45 -1.68 15.40 0.35
N VAL A 46 -2.52 15.16 1.35
CA VAL A 46 -2.15 15.34 2.76
C VAL A 46 -1.67 14.00 3.29
N LEU A 47 -0.38 13.90 3.63
CA LEU A 47 0.19 12.68 4.20
C LEU A 47 0.12 12.73 5.72
N ILE A 48 -0.47 11.69 6.32
CA ILE A 48 -0.57 11.49 7.77
C ILE A 48 0.13 10.18 8.14
N TYR A 49 0.89 10.21 9.24
CA TYR A 49 1.62 9.06 9.77
C TYR A 49 1.16 8.73 11.19
N GLU A 50 1.22 7.45 11.58
CA GLU A 50 0.65 6.97 12.86
C GLU A 50 1.31 7.56 14.12
N SER A 51 2.53 8.07 13.99
CA SER A 51 3.26 8.70 15.09
C SER A 51 2.74 10.08 15.48
N GLY A 52 1.85 10.71 14.68
CA GLY A 52 1.37 12.07 14.95
C GLY A 52 1.47 13.09 13.81
N PRO A 53 2.46 13.04 12.91
CA PRO A 53 2.63 14.02 11.85
C PRO A 53 1.44 14.10 10.89
N ILE A 54 0.91 15.30 10.72
CA ILE A 54 -0.17 15.63 9.77
C ILE A 54 0.36 16.61 8.74
N GLY A 55 0.14 16.29 7.46
CA GLY A 55 0.63 17.11 6.36
C GLY A 55 2.15 17.04 6.22
N ALA A 56 2.75 15.88 6.54
CA ALA A 56 4.20 15.68 6.41
C ALA A 56 4.63 15.79 4.94
N LYS A 57 5.73 16.51 4.70
CA LYS A 57 6.30 16.78 3.37
C LYS A 57 7.76 16.34 3.32
N PRO A 58 8.07 15.09 3.66
CA PRO A 58 9.44 14.67 3.87
C PRO A 58 10.23 14.80 2.56
N SER A 59 11.42 15.37 2.67
CA SER A 59 12.39 15.55 1.61
C SER A 59 13.10 14.22 1.27
N VAL A 60 13.26 13.34 2.24
CA VAL A 60 13.78 11.96 2.07
C VAL A 60 12.77 10.95 2.59
N LEU A 61 12.85 9.69 2.16
CA LEU A 61 11.96 8.67 2.73
C LEU A 61 12.36 8.38 4.18
N PRO A 62 11.41 8.43 5.13
CA PRO A 62 11.68 8.15 6.53
C PRO A 62 12.05 6.67 6.74
N LEU A 63 13.02 6.40 7.61
CA LEU A 63 13.42 5.04 7.96
C LEU A 63 12.38 4.31 8.81
N SER A 64 11.60 5.07 9.59
CA SER A 64 10.56 4.53 10.47
C SER A 64 9.48 5.57 10.70
N ILE A 65 8.38 5.17 11.33
CA ILE A 65 7.31 6.10 11.71
C ILE A 65 7.77 7.15 12.73
N GLY A 66 8.86 6.90 13.46
CA GLY A 66 9.41 7.80 14.46
C GLY A 66 10.57 8.65 13.95
N ASP A 67 10.83 8.62 12.64
CA ASP A 67 11.88 9.44 12.03
C ASP A 67 11.55 10.93 12.17
N GLY A 68 12.55 11.72 12.58
CA GLY A 68 12.41 13.17 12.81
C GLY A 68 11.99 13.92 11.55
N GLU A 69 12.38 13.43 10.36
CA GLU A 69 11.99 13.99 9.06
C GLU A 69 10.47 14.14 8.94
N LEU A 70 9.70 13.21 9.50
CA LEU A 70 8.23 13.27 9.46
C LEU A 70 7.68 14.40 10.31
N ALA A 71 8.24 14.63 11.49
CA ALA A 71 7.79 15.68 12.41
C ALA A 71 8.26 17.07 11.96
N GLU A 72 9.50 17.19 11.49
CA GLU A 72 10.10 18.45 11.06
C GLU A 72 9.46 19.03 9.79
N THR A 73 8.90 18.17 8.94
CA THR A 73 8.24 18.57 7.69
C THR A 73 6.71 18.58 7.75
N ALA A 74 6.13 18.32 8.93
CA ALA A 74 4.69 18.33 9.14
C ALA A 74 4.12 19.74 9.29
N ASP A 75 2.86 19.92 8.91
CA ASP A 75 2.11 21.15 9.25
C ASP A 75 1.81 21.19 10.75
N THR A 76 1.60 20.02 11.37
CA THR A 76 1.46 19.86 12.81
C THR A 76 1.76 18.43 13.25
N VAL A 77 2.08 18.26 14.52
CA VAL A 77 2.29 16.96 15.16
C VAL A 77 1.33 16.84 16.34
N VAL A 78 0.51 15.80 16.34
CA VAL A 78 -0.46 15.52 17.41
C VAL A 78 -0.13 14.18 18.08
N PRO A 79 -0.62 13.90 19.30
CA PRO A 79 -0.41 12.60 19.93
C PRO A 79 -1.01 11.45 19.11
N THR A 80 -0.37 10.28 19.13
CA THR A 80 -0.85 9.07 18.42
C THR A 80 -2.32 8.74 18.71
N GLY A 81 -2.76 8.87 19.97
CA GLY A 81 -4.15 8.63 20.33
C GLY A 81 -5.15 9.54 19.59
N GLU A 82 -4.75 10.77 19.25
CA GLU A 82 -5.55 11.70 18.46
C GLU A 82 -5.62 11.28 16.99
N ILE A 83 -4.49 10.85 16.39
CA ILE A 83 -4.45 10.35 15.01
C ILE A 83 -5.45 9.20 14.82
N PHE A 84 -5.45 8.22 15.72
CA PHE A 84 -6.36 7.08 15.59
C PHE A 84 -7.81 7.48 15.92
N ARG A 85 -8.06 8.21 17.01
CA ARG A 85 -9.42 8.46 17.48
C ARG A 85 -10.15 9.56 16.71
N TYR A 86 -9.49 10.69 16.44
CA TYR A 86 -10.14 11.84 15.82
C TYR A 86 -9.94 11.88 14.31
N TRP A 87 -8.76 11.53 13.81
CA TRP A 87 -8.52 11.59 12.36
C TRP A 87 -9.03 10.34 11.67
N LEU A 88 -8.53 9.16 12.06
CA LEU A 88 -8.89 7.91 11.42
C LEU A 88 -10.32 7.45 11.75
N GLN A 89 -10.61 7.12 13.01
CA GLN A 89 -11.94 6.66 13.43
C GLN A 89 -13.00 7.77 13.34
N GLY A 90 -12.60 9.04 13.31
CA GLY A 90 -13.48 10.17 13.03
C GLY A 90 -13.82 10.35 11.55
N GLY A 91 -13.38 9.45 10.65
CA GLY A 91 -13.77 9.41 9.24
C GLY A 91 -13.12 10.49 8.37
N ARG A 92 -11.97 11.04 8.79
CA ARG A 92 -11.26 12.11 8.07
C ARG A 92 -10.18 11.58 7.11
N ILE A 93 -9.95 10.28 7.10
CA ILE A 93 -8.96 9.62 6.25
C ILE A 93 -9.64 9.07 5.01
N ASP A 94 -9.27 9.60 3.84
CA ASP A 94 -9.83 9.16 2.56
C ASP A 94 -9.23 7.83 2.13
N VAL A 95 -7.91 7.67 2.27
CA VAL A 95 -7.20 6.49 1.81
C VAL A 95 -6.20 6.03 2.88
N GLY A 96 -6.30 4.77 3.30
CA GLY A 96 -5.23 4.08 3.99
C GLY A 96 -4.30 3.42 2.97
N PHE A 97 -3.01 3.72 3.00
CA PHE A 97 -2.05 3.15 2.06
C PHE A 97 -1.09 2.22 2.77
N LEU A 98 -1.29 0.92 2.55
CA LEU A 98 -0.68 -0.15 3.33
C LEU A 98 0.27 -1.02 2.48
N GLY A 99 1.32 -1.49 3.13
CA GLY A 99 2.10 -2.63 2.66
C GLY A 99 1.60 -3.93 3.30
N ALA A 100 2.13 -5.05 2.84
CA ALA A 100 1.80 -6.36 3.38
C ALA A 100 3.01 -7.31 3.29
N ALA A 101 3.08 -8.30 4.19
CA ALA A 101 3.98 -9.43 4.02
C ALA A 101 3.28 -10.55 3.22
N GLN A 102 2.00 -10.79 3.52
CA GLN A 102 1.12 -11.63 2.71
C GLN A 102 -0.25 -10.99 2.52
N VAL A 103 -0.89 -11.31 1.42
CA VAL A 103 -2.25 -10.94 1.05
C VAL A 103 -2.99 -12.16 0.48
N ASP A 104 -4.29 -12.23 0.70
CA ASP A 104 -5.17 -13.22 0.08
C ASP A 104 -6.09 -12.62 -1.00
N ARG A 105 -6.91 -13.48 -1.61
CA ARG A 105 -7.85 -13.13 -2.68
C ARG A 105 -8.90 -12.08 -2.30
N PHE A 106 -9.11 -11.77 -1.03
CA PHE A 106 -10.07 -10.77 -0.54
C PHE A 106 -9.39 -9.52 0.01
N GLY A 107 -8.07 -9.39 -0.20
CA GLY A 107 -7.29 -8.25 0.28
C GLY A 107 -7.09 -8.24 1.79
N ASN A 108 -7.28 -9.36 2.49
CA ASN A 108 -6.85 -9.46 3.88
C ASN A 108 -5.31 -9.44 3.93
N ILE A 109 -4.74 -8.91 5.01
CA ILE A 109 -3.29 -8.72 5.14
C ILE A 109 -2.77 -9.50 6.34
N ASN A 110 -1.63 -10.14 6.15
CA ASN A 110 -0.80 -10.68 7.23
C ASN A 110 0.53 -9.93 7.31
N THR A 111 0.83 -9.41 8.49
CA THR A 111 2.14 -8.86 8.86
C THR A 111 2.57 -9.35 10.25
N THR A 112 1.95 -10.40 10.78
CA THR A 112 2.15 -10.85 12.17
C THR A 112 2.97 -12.15 12.27
N VAL A 113 2.51 -13.25 11.67
CA VAL A 113 3.14 -14.57 11.77
C VAL A 113 2.89 -15.42 10.53
N VAL A 114 3.84 -16.27 10.17
CA VAL A 114 3.65 -17.36 9.20
C VAL A 114 3.80 -18.69 9.93
N GLY A 115 2.85 -19.60 9.72
CA GLY A 115 2.66 -20.83 10.50
C GLY A 115 1.78 -20.62 11.74
N ASP A 116 1.85 -21.57 12.69
CA ASP A 116 1.09 -21.52 13.94
C ASP A 116 1.37 -20.24 14.73
N TYR A 117 0.35 -19.63 15.33
CA TYR A 117 0.50 -18.34 16.04
C TYR A 117 1.39 -18.45 17.28
N HIS A 118 1.27 -19.53 18.04
CA HIS A 118 2.00 -19.73 19.30
C HIS A 118 3.42 -20.27 19.05
N GLN A 119 3.64 -20.96 17.92
CA GLN A 119 4.92 -21.50 17.49
C GLN A 119 5.18 -21.16 16.02
N PRO A 120 5.40 -19.87 15.69
CA PRO A 120 5.49 -19.43 14.31
C PRO A 120 6.75 -19.95 13.64
N LYS A 121 6.61 -20.34 12.37
CA LYS A 121 7.78 -20.61 11.51
C LYS A 121 8.55 -19.32 11.23
N VAL A 122 7.83 -18.22 11.03
CA VAL A 122 8.40 -16.87 10.85
C VAL A 122 7.59 -15.87 11.66
N ARG A 123 8.26 -15.09 12.51
CA ARG A 123 7.67 -13.91 13.15
C ARG A 123 7.91 -12.68 12.28
N LEU A 124 6.83 -11.98 11.95
CA LEU A 124 6.86 -10.74 11.18
C LEU A 124 6.80 -9.52 12.14
N PRO A 125 7.00 -8.28 11.64
CA PRO A 125 7.06 -7.08 12.48
C PRO A 125 5.82 -6.85 13.38
N GLY A 126 4.65 -7.34 12.97
CA GLY A 126 3.40 -7.22 13.70
C GLY A 126 2.41 -6.27 13.03
N ALA A 127 1.35 -5.94 13.78
CA ALA A 127 0.22 -5.19 13.27
C ALA A 127 0.49 -3.69 13.07
N GLY A 128 1.21 -3.05 14.00
CA GLY A 128 1.23 -1.58 14.08
C GLY A 128 -0.19 -1.01 14.08
N GLY A 129 -0.40 0.15 13.44
CA GLY A 129 -1.72 0.71 13.19
C GLY A 129 -2.49 0.12 12.01
N ALA A 130 -1.92 -0.84 11.26
CA ALA A 130 -2.52 -1.33 10.02
C ALA A 130 -3.95 -1.91 10.18
N PRO A 131 -4.32 -2.63 11.28
CA PRO A 131 -5.69 -3.12 11.45
C PRO A 131 -6.70 -1.97 11.57
N GLU A 132 -6.35 -0.91 12.31
CA GLU A 132 -7.20 0.26 12.47
C GLU A 132 -7.35 1.01 11.14
N ILE A 133 -6.25 1.18 10.39
CA ILE A 133 -6.25 1.84 9.08
C ILE A 133 -7.13 1.05 8.11
N ALA A 134 -6.95 -0.27 8.04
CA ALA A 134 -7.74 -1.14 7.18
C ALA A 134 -9.22 -1.17 7.57
N GLY A 135 -9.52 -1.05 8.86
CA GLY A 135 -10.89 -1.04 9.38
C GLY A 135 -11.62 0.29 9.20
N SER A 136 -10.92 1.42 9.30
CA SER A 136 -11.56 2.73 9.52
C SER A 136 -11.40 3.75 8.37
N ALA A 137 -10.40 3.60 7.50
CA ALA A 137 -10.24 4.51 6.36
C ALA A 137 -11.42 4.37 5.37
N LYS A 138 -11.75 5.45 4.64
CA LYS A 138 -12.84 5.39 3.64
C LYS A 138 -12.55 4.38 2.53
N SER A 139 -11.29 4.22 2.14
CA SER A 139 -10.82 3.11 1.30
C SER A 139 -9.36 2.75 1.63
N VAL A 140 -8.89 1.62 1.12
CA VAL A 140 -7.53 1.12 1.34
C VAL A 140 -6.87 0.77 0.01
N LEU A 141 -5.64 1.21 -0.17
CA LEU A 141 -4.75 0.75 -1.24
C LEU A 141 -3.66 -0.14 -0.62
N ILE A 142 -3.35 -1.24 -1.30
CA ILE A 142 -2.30 -2.17 -0.90
C ILE A 142 -1.21 -2.16 -1.97
N ILE A 143 0.05 -2.06 -1.56
CA ILE A 143 1.21 -2.18 -2.46
C ILE A 143 2.18 -3.22 -1.92
N LEU A 144 2.53 -4.20 -2.74
CA LEU A 144 3.51 -5.23 -2.41
C LEU A 144 4.02 -5.94 -3.68
N LYS A 145 5.24 -6.46 -3.62
CA LYS A 145 5.77 -7.31 -4.69
C LYS A 145 5.06 -8.66 -4.71
N GLN A 146 4.72 -9.12 -5.90
CA GLN A 146 3.94 -10.33 -6.10
C GLN A 146 4.84 -11.57 -6.19
N SER A 147 4.49 -12.59 -5.40
CA SER A 147 5.17 -13.88 -5.39
C SER A 147 4.27 -14.91 -4.73
N ALA A 148 4.50 -16.20 -4.98
CA ALA A 148 3.75 -17.29 -4.33
C ALA A 148 3.87 -17.29 -2.79
N ARG A 149 4.80 -16.53 -2.21
CA ARG A 149 4.94 -16.36 -0.75
C ARG A 149 4.15 -15.17 -0.20
N SER A 150 3.98 -14.12 -1.00
CA SER A 150 3.26 -12.89 -0.62
C SER A 150 1.80 -12.91 -1.04
N PHE A 151 1.44 -13.65 -2.09
CA PHE A 151 0.07 -13.86 -2.52
C PHE A 151 -0.30 -15.32 -2.23
N VAL A 152 -1.01 -15.56 -1.13
CA VAL A 152 -1.32 -16.92 -0.64
C VAL A 152 -2.82 -17.17 -0.62
N ASP A 153 -3.22 -18.41 -0.86
CA ASP A 153 -4.64 -18.80 -0.89
C ASP A 153 -5.35 -18.53 0.44
N LYS A 154 -4.65 -18.82 1.54
CA LYS A 154 -5.14 -18.62 2.90
C LYS A 154 -4.01 -18.07 3.75
N LEU A 155 -4.31 -17.00 4.48
CA LEU A 155 -3.39 -16.44 5.48
C LEU A 155 -3.38 -17.33 6.72
N ASP A 156 -2.19 -17.54 7.29
CA ASP A 156 -2.05 -18.17 8.61
C ASP A 156 -2.62 -17.29 9.73
N PHE A 157 -2.57 -15.96 9.54
CA PHE A 157 -3.12 -14.99 10.46
C PHE A 157 -3.61 -13.74 9.72
N ILE A 158 -4.85 -13.33 9.99
CA ILE A 158 -5.38 -12.06 9.47
C ILE A 158 -4.99 -10.96 10.45
N THR A 159 -4.00 -10.17 10.07
CA THR A 159 -3.59 -9.00 10.86
C THR A 159 -4.55 -7.85 10.62
N SER A 160 -4.82 -7.55 9.36
CA SER A 160 -5.72 -6.46 8.95
C SER A 160 -6.78 -7.02 8.02
N VAL A 161 -8.05 -6.79 8.36
CA VAL A 161 -9.19 -7.32 7.61
C VAL A 161 -9.41 -6.49 6.34
N GLY A 162 -9.41 -7.17 5.19
CA GLY A 162 -9.78 -6.62 3.90
C GLY A 162 -11.29 -6.71 3.69
N HIS A 163 -11.72 -7.53 2.73
CA HIS A 163 -13.12 -7.91 2.54
C HIS A 163 -13.55 -9.15 3.34
N GLY A 164 -12.68 -9.65 4.24
CA GLY A 164 -12.97 -10.81 5.08
C GLY A 164 -13.13 -12.06 4.24
N GLU A 165 -14.34 -12.62 4.22
CA GLU A 165 -14.70 -13.81 3.44
C GLU A 165 -15.28 -13.47 2.04
N GLY A 166 -15.25 -12.19 1.65
CA GLY A 166 -15.94 -11.69 0.46
C GLY A 166 -17.41 -11.35 0.72
N GLY A 167 -18.13 -10.95 -0.33
CA GLY A 167 -19.54 -10.55 -0.24
C GLY A 167 -19.79 -9.46 0.80
N ASP A 168 -20.81 -9.63 1.63
CA ASP A 168 -21.15 -8.69 2.71
C ASP A 168 -20.34 -8.91 4.01
N SER A 169 -19.30 -9.75 4.01
CA SER A 169 -18.53 -10.11 5.22
C SER A 169 -18.03 -8.88 5.98
N ARG A 170 -17.42 -7.91 5.27
CA ARG A 170 -16.96 -6.64 5.86
C ARG A 170 -18.09 -5.88 6.56
N LYS A 171 -19.27 -5.82 5.94
CA LYS A 171 -20.46 -5.17 6.51
C LYS A 171 -20.96 -5.90 7.76
N ARG A 172 -20.96 -7.25 7.76
CA ARG A 172 -21.32 -8.06 8.94
C ARG A 172 -20.37 -7.85 10.12
N LEU A 173 -19.08 -7.59 9.85
CA LEU A 173 -18.08 -7.26 10.86
C LEU A 173 -18.20 -5.82 11.39
N GLY A 174 -19.08 -5.00 10.81
CA GLY A 174 -19.27 -3.61 11.23
C GLY A 174 -18.11 -2.68 10.86
N LEU A 175 -17.24 -3.10 9.93
CA LEU A 175 -16.12 -2.28 9.48
C LEU A 175 -16.62 -1.21 8.50
N PRO A 176 -16.39 0.09 8.76
CA PRO A 176 -16.78 1.16 7.85
C PRO A 176 -15.90 1.20 6.59
N GLY A 177 -16.25 2.12 5.68
CA GLY A 177 -15.52 2.35 4.44
C GLY A 177 -15.65 1.21 3.43
N ALA A 178 -15.03 1.40 2.27
CA ALA A 178 -15.03 0.46 1.17
C ALA A 178 -14.02 -0.70 1.35
N GLY A 179 -13.16 -0.64 2.38
CA GLY A 179 -12.05 -1.59 2.52
C GLY A 179 -11.04 -1.47 1.37
N PRO A 180 -10.30 -2.55 1.06
CA PRO A 180 -9.35 -2.57 -0.06
C PRO A 180 -10.02 -2.33 -1.41
N VAL A 181 -9.56 -1.31 -2.14
CA VAL A 181 -10.05 -0.95 -3.49
C VAL A 181 -9.00 -1.14 -4.59
N GLY A 182 -7.82 -1.63 -4.22
CA GLY A 182 -6.75 -1.89 -5.18
C GLY A 182 -5.55 -2.58 -4.52
N ILE A 183 -5.00 -3.59 -5.18
CA ILE A 183 -3.69 -4.17 -4.90
C ILE A 183 -2.79 -3.87 -6.09
N ILE A 184 -1.69 -3.15 -5.85
CA ILE A 184 -0.72 -2.74 -6.88
C ILE A 184 0.56 -3.54 -6.65
N THR A 185 1.02 -4.24 -7.69
CA THR A 185 2.22 -5.09 -7.64
C THR A 185 3.25 -4.68 -8.68
N ASP A 186 4.37 -5.40 -8.72
CA ASP A 186 5.38 -5.27 -9.77
C ASP A 186 5.00 -5.96 -11.08
N LEU A 187 3.83 -6.61 -11.13
CA LEU A 187 3.31 -7.34 -12.29
C LEU A 187 2.00 -6.73 -12.83
N CYS A 188 1.10 -6.30 -11.94
CA CYS A 188 -0.27 -5.96 -12.31
C CYS A 188 -0.98 -5.06 -11.29
N ILE A 189 -2.18 -4.62 -11.66
CA ILE A 189 -3.17 -4.02 -10.75
C ILE A 189 -4.34 -4.99 -10.62
N MET A 190 -4.75 -5.24 -9.38
CA MET A 190 -5.96 -5.99 -9.06
C MET A 190 -6.97 -5.10 -8.35
N GLU A 191 -8.26 -5.28 -8.65
CA GLU A 191 -9.37 -4.59 -8.00
C GLU A 191 -10.45 -5.60 -7.56
N PRO A 192 -11.23 -5.31 -6.50
CA PRO A 192 -12.27 -6.24 -6.04
C PRO A 192 -13.42 -6.27 -7.04
N GLU A 193 -13.85 -7.46 -7.45
CA GLU A 193 -15.05 -7.62 -8.27
C GLU A 193 -16.30 -7.25 -7.46
N GLU A 194 -17.26 -6.56 -8.10
CA GLU A 194 -18.52 -6.20 -7.47
C GLU A 194 -19.32 -7.43 -7.02
N GLY A 195 -19.87 -7.37 -5.82
CA GLY A 195 -20.69 -8.45 -5.24
C GLY A 195 -19.88 -9.57 -4.58
N THR A 196 -18.80 -10.05 -5.18
CA THR A 196 -17.95 -11.11 -4.58
C THR A 196 -16.82 -10.51 -3.72
N HIS A 197 -16.31 -9.35 -4.10
CA HIS A 197 -15.12 -8.70 -3.56
C HIS A 197 -13.83 -9.54 -3.63
N GLU A 198 -13.81 -10.59 -4.47
CA GLU A 198 -12.59 -11.28 -4.84
C GLU A 198 -11.77 -10.38 -5.77
N PHE A 199 -10.48 -10.25 -5.50
CA PHE A 199 -9.58 -9.45 -6.31
C PHE A 199 -9.33 -10.13 -7.66
N VAL A 200 -9.60 -9.37 -8.72
CA VAL A 200 -9.36 -9.78 -10.11
C VAL A 200 -8.32 -8.87 -10.74
N VAL A 201 -7.50 -9.42 -11.64
CA VAL A 201 -6.53 -8.63 -12.40
C VAL A 201 -7.29 -7.76 -13.40
N THR A 202 -7.17 -6.44 -13.27
CA THR A 202 -7.80 -5.45 -14.16
C THR A 202 -6.80 -4.82 -15.12
N ALA A 203 -5.51 -4.78 -14.77
CA ALA A 203 -4.46 -4.34 -15.69
C ALA A 203 -3.14 -5.08 -15.50
N LEU A 204 -2.43 -5.34 -16.59
CA LEU A 204 -1.05 -5.86 -16.59
C LEU A 204 -0.06 -4.73 -16.86
N HIS A 205 1.14 -4.83 -16.28
CA HIS A 205 2.23 -3.93 -16.65
C HIS A 205 2.79 -4.27 -18.03
N PRO A 206 3.40 -3.30 -18.74
CA PRO A 206 4.00 -3.52 -20.05
C PRO A 206 4.94 -4.73 -20.06
N GLY A 207 4.69 -5.67 -20.98
CA GLY A 207 5.50 -6.88 -21.13
C GLY A 207 5.20 -8.01 -20.13
N VAL A 208 4.30 -7.82 -19.16
CA VAL A 208 3.88 -8.87 -18.23
C VAL A 208 2.79 -9.73 -18.86
N THR A 209 2.90 -11.05 -18.70
CA THR A 209 1.92 -12.02 -19.20
C THR A 209 1.01 -12.56 -18.10
N ARG A 210 -0.15 -13.11 -18.48
CA ARG A 210 -1.09 -13.74 -17.53
C ARG A 210 -0.43 -14.91 -16.79
N GLU A 211 0.41 -15.67 -17.47
CA GLU A 211 1.12 -16.83 -16.92
C GLU A 211 2.08 -16.42 -15.79
N GLN A 212 2.75 -15.27 -15.92
CA GLN A 212 3.62 -14.74 -14.87
C GLN A 212 2.83 -14.40 -13.61
N VAL A 213 1.66 -13.74 -13.77
CA VAL A 213 0.78 -13.40 -12.65
C VAL A 213 0.22 -14.65 -11.97
N ILE A 214 -0.21 -15.64 -12.77
CA ILE A 214 -0.71 -16.93 -12.25
C ILE A 214 0.40 -17.65 -11.48
N ALA A 215 1.61 -17.73 -12.02
CA ALA A 215 2.74 -18.41 -11.37
C ALA A 215 3.18 -17.71 -10.08
N ALA A 216 2.95 -16.40 -9.97
CA ALA A 216 3.29 -15.60 -8.80
C ALA A 216 2.15 -15.50 -7.76
N THR A 217 1.07 -16.27 -7.91
CA THR A 217 -0.11 -16.19 -7.02
C THR A 217 -0.52 -17.56 -6.50
N GLY A 218 -0.74 -17.64 -5.19
CA GLY A 218 -1.07 -18.89 -4.49
C GLY A 218 -2.52 -19.37 -4.63
N TRP A 219 -3.41 -18.59 -5.25
CA TRP A 219 -4.79 -18.99 -5.52
C TRP A 219 -5.10 -18.95 -7.03
N PRO A 220 -6.22 -19.55 -7.48
CA PRO A 220 -6.67 -19.47 -8.87
C PRO A 220 -7.02 -18.02 -9.26
N VAL A 221 -6.06 -17.30 -9.85
CA VAL A 221 -6.25 -15.90 -10.24
C VAL A 221 -7.32 -15.79 -11.32
N ARG A 222 -8.22 -14.85 -11.11
CA ARG A 222 -9.20 -14.43 -12.10
C ARG A 222 -8.77 -13.11 -12.74
N PHE A 223 -9.21 -12.90 -13.95
CA PHE A 223 -8.96 -11.69 -14.73
C PHE A 223 -10.30 -11.07 -15.09
N ALA A 224 -10.35 -9.74 -15.14
CA ALA A 224 -11.51 -9.04 -15.67
C ALA A 224 -11.76 -9.41 -17.15
N GLU A 225 -12.99 -9.18 -17.62
CA GLU A 225 -13.37 -9.40 -19.02
C GLU A 225 -12.45 -8.62 -19.97
N GLN A 226 -12.22 -7.35 -19.63
CA GLN A 226 -11.22 -6.52 -20.25
C GLN A 226 -10.05 -6.33 -19.27
N VAL A 227 -8.85 -6.70 -19.70
CA VAL A 227 -7.60 -6.47 -18.96
C VAL A 227 -6.80 -5.43 -19.70
N ASP A 228 -6.62 -4.27 -19.08
CA ASP A 228 -5.90 -3.16 -19.67
C ASP A 228 -4.38 -3.36 -19.55
N THR A 229 -3.61 -2.54 -20.27
CA THR A 229 -2.17 -2.37 -20.03
C THR A 229 -1.94 -1.06 -19.31
N THR A 230 -1.22 -1.07 -18.19
CA THR A 230 -0.92 0.17 -17.48
C THR A 230 -0.01 1.07 -18.32
N ALA A 231 -0.29 2.38 -18.34
CA ALA A 231 0.56 3.35 -19.03
C ALA A 231 1.99 3.35 -18.47
N GLU A 232 2.99 3.43 -19.35
CA GLU A 232 4.40 3.50 -18.93
C GLU A 232 4.68 4.74 -18.04
N PRO A 233 5.73 4.70 -17.20
CA PRO A 233 6.17 5.88 -16.47
C PRO A 233 6.62 7.00 -17.40
N THR A 234 6.26 8.24 -17.05
CA THR A 234 6.75 9.43 -17.75
C THR A 234 8.15 9.81 -17.26
N ASP A 235 8.88 10.59 -18.05
CA ASP A 235 10.20 11.11 -17.66
C ASP A 235 10.14 11.94 -16.37
N LEU A 236 9.07 12.71 -16.16
CA LEU A 236 8.86 13.50 -14.95
C LEU A 236 8.75 12.59 -13.72
N GLU A 237 7.96 11.52 -13.80
CA GLU A 237 7.76 10.57 -12.69
C GLU A 237 9.04 9.79 -12.38
N LEU A 238 9.75 9.33 -13.42
CA LEU A 238 11.02 8.62 -13.23
C LEU A 238 12.10 9.52 -12.62
N THR A 239 12.19 10.77 -13.09
CA THR A 239 13.16 11.74 -12.54
C THR A 239 12.83 12.03 -11.09
N ALA A 240 11.58 12.35 -10.76
CA ALA A 240 11.16 12.64 -9.40
C ALA A 240 11.39 11.45 -8.44
N LEU A 241 11.11 10.22 -8.88
CA LEU A 241 11.34 9.02 -8.10
C LEU A 241 12.84 8.78 -7.84
N ARG A 242 13.66 8.82 -8.89
CA ARG A 242 15.11 8.60 -8.78
C ARG A 242 15.79 9.68 -7.93
N ASP A 243 15.35 10.93 -8.04
CA ASP A 243 15.86 12.03 -7.21
C ASP A 243 15.47 11.87 -5.73
N LEU A 244 14.27 11.37 -5.45
CA LEU A 244 13.83 11.04 -4.09
C LEU A 244 14.67 9.88 -3.52
N GLU A 245 14.86 8.82 -4.28
CA GLU A 245 15.68 7.66 -3.89
C GLU A 245 17.15 8.06 -3.68
N ALA A 246 17.73 8.88 -4.56
CA ALA A 246 19.10 9.36 -4.44
C ALA A 246 19.33 10.21 -3.19
N ARG A 247 18.43 11.16 -2.89
CA ARG A 247 18.50 11.97 -1.67
C ARG A 247 18.32 11.11 -0.41
N THR A 248 17.42 10.14 -0.46
CA THR A 248 17.19 9.17 0.63
C THR A 248 18.45 8.34 0.89
N ALA A 249 19.06 7.78 -0.16
CA ALA A 249 20.28 6.99 -0.04
C ALA A 249 21.43 7.81 0.54
N ALA A 250 21.59 9.06 0.09
CA ALA A 250 22.60 9.98 0.61
C ALA A 250 22.39 10.32 2.09
N ALA A 251 21.15 10.56 2.52
CA ALA A 251 20.82 10.88 3.91
C ALA A 251 21.05 9.69 4.85
N HIS A 252 20.78 8.46 4.38
CA HIS A 252 20.85 7.25 5.20
C HIS A 252 22.17 6.47 5.05
N GLY A 253 23.12 6.98 4.26
CA GLY A 253 24.41 6.32 4.00
C GLY A 253 24.29 4.99 3.23
N GLN A 254 23.23 4.84 2.43
CA GLN A 254 22.95 3.64 1.63
C GLN A 254 23.54 3.77 0.22
N ALA A 255 23.76 2.64 -0.46
CA ALA A 255 24.16 2.67 -1.87
C ALA A 255 22.96 3.11 -2.76
N PRO A 256 23.21 3.74 -3.93
CA PRO A 256 22.13 4.09 -4.86
C PRO A 256 21.30 2.87 -5.25
N GLY A 257 19.98 2.92 -5.02
CA GLY A 257 19.02 1.84 -5.35
C GLY A 257 18.62 0.92 -4.19
N GLU A 258 19.11 1.15 -2.97
CA GLU A 258 18.68 0.42 -1.75
C GLU A 258 17.48 1.07 -1.03
N ALA A 259 17.01 2.22 -1.51
CA ALA A 259 15.95 3.06 -0.92
C ALA A 259 14.53 2.83 -1.48
#